data_AF-A0A318TUJ6-F1
#
_entry.id   AF-A0A318TUJ6-F1
#
_cell.length_a   1.000
_cell.length_b   1.000
_cell.length_c   1.000
_cell.angle_alpha   90.00
_cell.angle_beta   90.00
_cell.angle_gamma   90.00
#
_symmetry.space_group_name_H-M   'P 1'
#
loop_
_entity.id
_entity.type
_entity.pdbx_description
1 polymer ?
#
loop_
_entity_poly.entity_id
_entity_poly.type
_entity_poly.pdbx_seq_one_letter_code
_entity_poly.pdbx_strand_id
1 'polypeptide(L)'
;MYVAKLIENKSEVLLGKVDRPFFVPIQLIELKLNADNLDNAITQASERLDPIINNPATMRIEQLSNDALILSFRNRQDGLKVSYELQAYN
;
A
#
# COMPACT_ATOMS: atom_id res chain seq x y z
N MET A 1 -15.26 10.01 0.75
CA MET A 1 -14.45 9.43 -0.34
C MET A 1 -12.99 9.57 0.02
N TYR A 2 -12.20 8.51 -0.14
CA TYR A 2 -10.76 8.49 0.16
C TYR A 2 -9.97 8.04 -1.08
N VAL A 3 -8.69 8.39 -1.11
CA VAL A 3 -7.74 7.89 -2.11
C VAL A 3 -6.55 7.27 -1.41
N ALA A 4 -6.18 6.06 -1.83
CA ALA A 4 -4.88 5.45 -1.51
C ALA A 4 -3.90 5.76 -2.64
N LYS A 5 -2.80 6.43 -2.36
CA LYS A 5 -1.76 6.74 -3.34
C LYS A 5 -0.47 6.03 -3.00
N LEU A 6 0.12 5.33 -3.96
CA LEU A 6 1.44 4.72 -3.82
C LEU A 6 2.49 5.83 -3.64
N ILE A 7 3.16 5.85 -2.49
CA ILE A 7 4.22 6.82 -2.15
C ILE A 7 5.61 6.19 -2.11
N GLU A 8 5.68 4.87 -1.94
CA GLU A 8 6.96 4.14 -1.93
C GLU A 8 6.80 2.79 -2.60
N ASN A 9 7.74 2.48 -3.50
CA ASN A 9 7.86 1.19 -4.15
C ASN A 9 9.36 0.88 -4.34
N LYS A 10 10.06 0.63 -3.23
CA LYS A 10 11.52 0.48 -3.22
C LYS A 10 11.92 -0.89 -2.71
N SER A 11 12.87 -1.51 -3.42
CA SER A 11 13.45 -2.77 -2.94
C SER A 11 14.60 -2.46 -2.02
N GLU A 12 14.47 -2.88 -0.77
CA GLU A 12 15.55 -2.76 0.21
C GLU A 12 16.67 -3.77 -0.06
N VAL A 13 16.40 -4.83 -0.85
CA VAL A 13 17.34 -5.94 -1.09
C VAL A 13 17.91 -5.92 -2.52
N LEU A 14 17.25 -5.27 -3.49
CA LEU A 14 17.43 -5.56 -4.91
C LEU A 14 17.89 -4.41 -5.80
N LEU A 15 18.94 -3.71 -5.39
CA LEU A 15 19.70 -2.95 -6.37
C LEU A 15 20.44 -3.83 -7.41
N GLY A 16 20.31 -5.18 -7.38
CA GLY A 16 20.78 -6.02 -8.50
C GLY A 16 20.73 -7.56 -8.36
N LYS A 17 19.86 -8.17 -7.55
CA LYS A 17 19.97 -9.61 -7.20
C LYS A 17 18.73 -10.49 -7.37
N VAL A 18 17.64 -10.02 -7.97
CA VAL A 18 16.42 -10.84 -8.11
C VAL A 18 16.05 -11.07 -9.55
N ASP A 19 15.87 -12.35 -9.86
CA ASP A 19 15.53 -12.87 -11.17
C ASP A 19 14.13 -12.43 -11.64
N ARG A 20 13.24 -12.05 -10.72
CA ARG A 20 11.86 -11.60 -11.00
C ARG A 20 11.41 -10.50 -10.02
N PRO A 21 11.66 -9.22 -10.32
CA PRO A 21 11.21 -8.13 -9.46
C PRO A 21 9.68 -8.12 -9.34
N PHE A 22 9.15 -7.86 -8.14
CA PHE A 22 7.73 -7.60 -7.97
C PHE A 22 7.42 -6.18 -8.47
N PHE A 23 6.27 -6.03 -9.13
CA PHE A 23 5.78 -4.75 -9.60
C PHE A 23 4.35 -4.51 -9.14
N VAL A 24 4.09 -3.29 -8.68
CA VAL A 24 2.72 -2.82 -8.42
C VAL A 24 2.07 -2.47 -9.76
N PRO A 25 0.93 -3.09 -10.12
CA PRO A 25 0.16 -2.74 -11.31
C PRO A 25 -0.20 -1.25 -11.37
N ILE A 26 -0.27 -0.67 -12.57
CA ILE A 26 -0.56 0.76 -12.77
C ILE A 26 -1.91 1.18 -12.15
N GLN A 27 -2.91 0.29 -12.22
CA GLN A 27 -4.25 0.48 -11.64
C GLN A 27 -4.26 0.51 -10.10
N LEU A 28 -3.16 0.08 -9.47
CA LEU A 28 -2.97 0.11 -8.03
C LEU A 28 -2.02 1.24 -7.62
N ILE A 29 -1.62 2.16 -8.51
CA ILE A 29 -0.86 3.37 -8.12
C ILE A 29 -1.76 4.34 -7.35
N GLU A 30 -3.02 4.45 -7.77
CA GLU A 30 -4.04 5.26 -7.10
C GLU A 30 -5.34 4.46 -7.00
N LEU A 31 -5.83 4.29 -5.78
CA LEU A 31 -7.05 3.58 -5.48
C LEU A 31 -8.10 4.57 -4.99
N LYS A 32 -9.16 4.77 -5.77
CA LYS A 32 -10.35 5.49 -5.31
C LYS A 32 -11.18 4.57 -4.42
N LEU A 33 -11.35 4.98 -3.16
CA LEU A 33 -12.05 4.23 -2.13
C LEU A 33 -13.38 4.91 -1.84
N ASN A 34 -14.46 4.16 -1.99
CA ASN A 34 -15.80 4.66 -1.69
C ASN A 34 -16.10 4.42 -0.21
N ALA A 35 -15.41 5.18 0.64
CA ALA A 35 -15.50 5.10 2.08
C ALA A 35 -15.93 6.45 2.69
N ASP A 36 -16.76 6.35 3.73
CA ASP A 36 -17.33 7.48 4.45
C ASP A 36 -16.54 7.83 5.72
N ASN A 37 -15.63 6.94 6.13
CA ASN A 37 -14.73 7.12 7.26
C ASN A 37 -13.40 6.41 7.02
N LEU A 38 -12.42 6.70 7.88
CA LEU A 38 -11.06 6.20 7.77
C LEU A 38 -10.97 4.68 7.93
N ASP A 39 -11.73 4.10 8.86
CA ASP A 39 -11.72 2.65 9.12
C ASP A 39 -12.20 1.85 7.91
N ASN A 40 -13.31 2.28 7.29
CA ASN A 40 -13.82 1.67 6.05
C ASN A 40 -12.84 1.87 4.89
N ALA A 41 -12.15 3.01 4.83
CA ALA A 41 -11.12 3.24 3.84
C ALA A 41 -9.95 2.25 4.00
N ILE A 42 -9.51 1.97 5.24
CA ILE A 42 -8.46 0.98 5.53
C ILE A 42 -8.90 -0.42 5.10
N THR A 43 -10.14 -0.82 5.40
CA THR A 43 -10.67 -2.13 5.00
C THR A 43 -10.69 -2.27 3.47
N GLN A 44 -11.24 -1.29 2.76
CA GLN A 44 -11.29 -1.32 1.29
C GLN A 44 -9.90 -1.30 0.65
N ALA A 45 -8.96 -0.53 1.22
CA ALA A 45 -7.58 -0.50 0.75
C ALA A 45 -6.92 -1.88 0.93
N SER A 46 -7.07 -2.48 2.11
CA SER A 46 -6.52 -3.80 2.43
C SER A 46 -7.06 -4.88 1.50
N GLU A 47 -8.39 -4.93 1.27
CA GLU A 47 -9.02 -5.90 0.36
C GLU A 47 -8.51 -5.78 -1.09
N ARG A 48 -8.31 -4.54 -1.57
CA ARG A 48 -7.79 -4.31 -2.93
C ARG A 48 -6.30 -4.63 -3.06
N LEU A 49 -5.55 -4.49 -1.97
CA LEU A 49 -4.12 -4.78 -1.93
C LEU A 49 -3.84 -6.25 -1.60
N ASP A 50 -4.79 -7.00 -1.04
CA ASP A 50 -4.65 -8.40 -0.64
C ASP A 50 -4.03 -9.29 -1.74
N PRO A 51 -4.42 -9.18 -3.03
CA PRO A 51 -3.82 -9.99 -4.10
C PRO A 51 -2.32 -9.76 -4.30
N ILE A 52 -1.79 -8.64 -3.82
CA ILE A 52 -0.37 -8.26 -3.97
C ILE A 52 0.39 -8.27 -2.63
N ILE A 53 -0.32 -8.27 -1.50
CA ILE A 53 0.24 -8.46 -0.17
C ILE A 53 0.50 -9.97 0.03
N ASN A 54 1.68 -10.43 -0.35
CA ASN A 54 2.06 -11.83 -0.11
C ASN A 54 2.54 -12.10 1.34
N ASN A 55 2.42 -11.10 2.23
CA ASN A 55 2.73 -11.21 3.65
C ASN A 55 1.92 -10.22 4.50
N PRO A 56 0.68 -10.57 4.89
CA PRO A 56 -0.15 -9.69 5.71
C PRO A 56 0.49 -9.36 7.08
N ALA A 57 1.34 -10.25 7.60
CA ALA A 57 2.02 -10.04 8.90
C ALA A 57 3.05 -8.91 8.88
N THR A 58 3.46 -8.40 7.70
CA THR A 58 4.35 -7.22 7.61
C THR A 58 3.59 -5.93 7.39
N MET A 59 2.25 -5.97 7.33
CA MET A 59 1.45 -4.76 7.20
C MET A 59 1.59 -3.90 8.45
N ARG A 60 1.86 -2.62 8.25
CA ARG A 60 1.93 -1.59 9.27
C ARG A 60 1.06 -0.42 8.85
N ILE A 61 0.30 0.10 9.79
CA ILE A 61 -0.52 1.29 9.62
C ILE A 61 0.08 2.35 10.53
N GLU A 62 0.45 3.48 9.94
CA GLU A 62 0.98 4.64 10.66
C GLU A 62 0.06 5.82 10.41
N GLN A 63 -0.44 6.44 11.48
CA GLN A 63 -1.28 7.62 11.36
C GLN A 63 -0.39 8.86 11.27
N LEU A 64 -0.48 9.61 10.17
CA LEU A 64 0.25 10.87 9.99
C LEU A 64 -0.52 12.07 10.54
N SER A 65 -1.84 12.06 10.37
CA SER A 65 -2.74 13.11 10.83
C SER A 65 -4.15 12.55 11.05
N ASN A 66 -5.11 13.40 11.42
CA ASN A 66 -6.51 12.99 11.57
C ASN A 66 -7.12 12.47 10.25
N ASP A 67 -6.61 12.95 9.12
CA ASP A 67 -7.18 12.69 7.79
C ASP A 67 -6.23 11.91 6.86
N ALA A 68 -5.05 11.54 7.35
CA ALA A 68 -4.04 10.84 6.56
C ALA A 68 -3.37 9.70 7.33
N LEU A 69 -3.17 8.56 6.64
CA LEU A 69 -2.45 7.40 7.16
C LEU A 69 -1.56 6.78 6.09
N ILE A 70 -0.51 6.09 6.53
CA ILE A 70 0.35 5.27 5.69
C ILE A 70 0.06 3.80 5.97
N LEU A 71 -0.30 3.05 4.93
CA LEU A 71 -0.24 1.59 4.93
C LEU A 71 1.07 1.15 4.28
N SER A 72 1.90 0.42 5.00
CA SER A 72 3.12 -0.15 4.44
C SER A 72 3.16 -1.65 4.62
N PHE A 73 3.64 -2.37 3.62
CA PHE A 73 3.83 -3.82 3.70
C PHE A 73 5.12 -4.21 2.96
N ARG A 74 5.64 -5.37 3.33
CA ARG A 74 6.85 -5.93 2.71
C ARG A 74 6.49 -7.18 1.93
N ASN A 75 6.89 -7.20 0.67
CA ASN A 75 6.80 -8.38 -0.17
C ASN A 75 7.85 -9.42 0.30
N ARG A 76 7.43 -10.68 0.52
CA ARG A 76 8.30 -11.79 0.94
C ARG A 76 9.24 -12.31 -0.14
N GLN A 77 8.88 -12.20 -1.42
CA GLN A 77 9.66 -12.76 -2.52
C GLN A 77 10.95 -11.97 -2.74
N ASP A 78 10.87 -10.65 -2.60
CA ASP A 78 11.90 -9.75 -3.12
C ASP A 78 12.26 -8.63 -2.11
N GLY A 79 11.63 -8.64 -0.92
CA GLY A 79 11.89 -7.70 0.17
C GLY A 79 11.42 -6.27 -0.14
N LEU A 80 10.64 -6.07 -1.21
CA LEU A 80 10.15 -4.77 -1.62
C LEU A 80 9.23 -4.17 -0.56
N LYS A 81 9.56 -2.96 -0.12
CA LYS A 81 8.69 -2.16 0.72
C LYS A 81 7.76 -1.36 -0.18
N VAL A 82 6.47 -1.54 0.05
CA VAL A 82 5.40 -0.82 -0.63
C VAL A 82 4.67 0.00 0.42
N SER A 83 4.52 1.30 0.18
CA SER A 83 3.82 2.21 1.09
C SER A 83 2.76 3.01 0.32
N TYR A 84 1.56 3.07 0.88
CA TYR A 84 0.41 3.81 0.39
C TYR A 84 -0.01 4.86 1.40
N GLU A 85 -0.21 6.09 0.93
CA GLU A 85 -0.85 7.16 1.69
C GLU A 85 -2.35 7.13 1.44
N LEU A 86 -3.15 6.93 2.48
CA LEU A 86 -4.59 7.12 2.46
C LEU A 86 -4.91 8.53 2.92
N GLN A 87 -5.70 9.24 2.15
CA GLN A 87 -6.18 10.58 2.49
C GLN A 87 -7.60 10.82 1.99
N ALA A 88 -8.33 11.74 2.62
CA ALA A 88 -9.62 12.19 2.12
C ALA A 88 -9.48 12.83 0.73
N TYR A 89 -10.40 12.52 -0.18
CA TYR A 89 -10.45 13.13 -1.50
C TYR A 89 -11.18 14.47 -1.39
N ASN A 90 -10.42 15.57 -1.35
CA ASN A 90 -10.92 16.94 -1.41
C ASN A 90 -11.15 17.41 -2.85
#